data_AF-A0A2D5UMT3-F1
#
_entry.id   AF-A0A2D5UMT3-F1
#
_cell.length_a   1.000
_cell.length_b   1.000
_cell.length_c   1.000
_cell.angle_alpha   90.00
_cell.angle_beta   90.00
_cell.angle_gamma   90.00
#
_symmetry.space_group_name_H-M   'P 1'
#
loop_
_entity.id
_entity.type
_entity.pdbx_description
1 polymer ?
#
loop_
_entity_poly.entity_id
_entity_poly.type
_entity_poly.pdbx_seq_one_letter_code
_entity_poly.pdbx_strand_id
1 'polypeptide(L)' 'MGSTAVGLVLGNSVVIDNQSLGSNYSVSGTGSYINSGKLEFSFNLNDGIDIESRIAVFTK' A
#
# COMPACT_ATOMS: atom_id res chain seq x y z
N MET A 1 -4.27 7.21 15.54
CA MET A 1 -2.90 7.52 15.09
C MET A 1 -2.78 7.03 13.67
N GLY A 2 -2.58 7.91 12.69
CA GLY A 2 -2.42 7.54 11.29
C GLY A 2 -0.95 7.66 10.91
N SER A 3 -0.35 6.57 10.44
CA SER A 3 0.94 6.61 9.76
C SER A 3 0.73 6.76 8.26
N THR A 4 1.72 7.29 7.55
CA THR A 4 1.63 7.55 6.10
C THR A 4 2.74 6.81 5.37
N ALA A 5 2.39 6.16 4.27
CA ALA A 5 3.34 5.70 3.26
C ALA A 5 3.06 6.43 1.94
N VAL A 6 4.12 6.67 1.17
CA VAL A 6 4.04 7.38 -0.10
C VAL A 6 4.32 6.41 -1.24
N GLY A 7 3.37 6.26 -2.15
CA GLY A 7 3.54 5.43 -3.35
C GLY A 7 4.02 6.23 -4.55
N LEU A 8 4.76 5.57 -5.45
CA LEU A 8 5.10 6.06 -6.77
C LEU A 8 4.09 5.54 -7.78
N VAL A 9 3.53 6.43 -8.60
CA VAL A 9 2.64 6.08 -9.70
C VAL A 9 3.46 5.95 -10.99
N LEU A 10 3.41 4.78 -11.64
CA LEU A 10 3.98 4.54 -12.96
C LEU A 10 2.89 4.02 -13.90
N GLY A 11 2.48 4.86 -14.84
CA GLY A 11 1.40 4.53 -15.77
C GLY A 11 0.11 4.20 -15.02
N ASN A 12 -0.31 2.93 -15.11
CA ASN A 12 -1.53 2.44 -14.49
C ASN A 12 -1.32 1.78 -13.13
N SER A 13 -0.08 1.76 -12.63
CA SER A 13 0.28 1.05 -11.40
C SER A 13 0.79 2.00 -10.32
N VAL A 14 0.56 1.63 -9.07
CA VAL A 14 1.07 2.30 -7.87
C VAL A 14 1.98 1.32 -7.14
N VAL A 15 3.17 1.77 -6.73
CA VAL A 15 4.12 0.93 -5.98
C VAL A 15 4.51 1.65 -4.69
N ILE A 16 4.43 0.95 -3.57
CA ILE A 16 5.02 1.34 -2.30
C ILE A 16 6.17 0.36 -2.03
N ASP A 17 7.40 0.85 -2.12
CA ASP A 17 8.56 0.11 -1.64
C ASP A 17 8.51 -0.03 -0.11
N ASN A 18 9.28 -0.96 0.46
CA ASN A 18 9.28 -1.20 1.90
C ASN A 18 9.58 0.08 2.69
N GLN A 19 8.54 0.65 3.30
CA GLN A 19 8.58 1.90 4.04
C GLN A 19 8.25 1.64 5.51
N SER A 20 9.06 2.17 6.42
CA SER A 20 8.74 2.15 7.84
C SER A 20 7.63 3.14 8.15
N LEU A 21 6.63 2.69 8.89
CA LEU A 21 5.50 3.48 9.38
C LEU A 21 5.70 3.95 10.83
N GLY A 22 6.84 3.63 11.45
CA GLY A 22 7.12 3.81 12.87
C GLY A 22 6.71 2.61 13.74
N SER A 23 7.20 2.56 14.98
CA SER A 23 6.87 1.51 15.97
C SER A 23 7.02 0.07 15.45
N ASN A 24 8.09 -0.21 14.70
CA ASN A 24 8.39 -1.50 14.03
C ASN A 24 7.47 -1.88 12.87
N TYR A 25 6.47 -1.04 12.53
CA TYR A 25 5.64 -1.29 11.37
C TYR A 25 6.38 -0.95 10.08
N SER A 26 6.24 -1.79 9.06
CA SER A 26 6.60 -1.46 7.69
C SER A 26 5.52 -1.90 6.72
N VAL A 27 5.46 -1.23 5.57
CA VAL A 27 4.52 -1.54 4.51
C VAL A 27 5.21 -1.60 3.17
N SER A 28 4.80 -2.56 2.35
CA SER A 28 5.15 -2.64 0.93
C SER A 28 3.93 -3.10 0.16
N GLY A 29 3.79 -2.71 -1.10
CA GLY A 29 2.63 -3.11 -1.88
C GLY A 29 2.61 -2.58 -3.29
N THR A 30 1.70 -3.12 -4.07
CA THR A 30 1.44 -2.68 -5.44
C THR A 30 -0.06 -2.57 -5.66
N GLY A 31 -0.45 -1.66 -6.53
CA GLY A 31 -1.82 -1.51 -6.96
C GLY A 31 -1.91 -1.15 -8.42
N SER A 32 -3.11 -1.28 -8.95
CA SER A 32 -3.43 -0.90 -10.32
C SER A 32 -4.76 -0.18 -10.38
N TYR A 33 -4.83 0.86 -11.18
CA TYR A 33 -6.10 1.48 -11.52
C TYR A 33 -6.85 0.51 -12.45
N ILE A 34 -7.98 0.00 -11.98
CA ILE A 34 -8.84 -0.90 -12.79
C ILE A 34 -9.57 -0.07 -13.85
N ASN A 35 -9.90 1.18 -13.51
CA ASN A 35 -10.39 2.21 -14.41
C ASN A 35 -10.17 3.60 -13.76
N SER A 36 -10.62 4.67 -14.42
CA SER A 36 -10.46 6.05 -13.94
C SER A 36 -11.13 6.36 -12.61
N GLY A 37 -12.01 5.48 -12.11
CA GLY A 37 -12.74 5.63 -10.84
C GLY A 37 -12.40 4.59 -9.79
N LYS A 38 -11.52 3.62 -10.05
CA LYS A 38 -11.21 2.52 -9.12
C LYS A 38 -9.72 2.16 -9.11
N LEU A 39 -9.12 2.18 -7.92
CA LEU A 39 -7.79 1.67 -7.64
C LEU A 39 -7.90 0.47 -6.69
N GLU A 40 -7.29 -0.65 -7.06
CA GLU A 40 -7.08 -1.79 -6.16
C GLU A 40 -5.61 -1.82 -5.76
N PHE A 41 -5.35 -1.88 -4.46
CA PHE A 41 -4.01 -1.82 -3.89
C PHE A 41 -3.80 -2.96 -2.89
N SER A 42 -2.92 -3.90 -3.25
CA SER A 42 -2.52 -5.03 -2.41
C SER A 42 -1.24 -4.68 -1.67
N PHE A 43 -1.22 -4.85 -0.35
CA PHE A 43 -0.06 -4.51 0.47
C PHE A 43 0.17 -5.51 1.59
N ASN A 44 1.42 -5.61 1.99
CA ASN A 44 1.85 -6.35 3.16
C ASN A 44 2.15 -5.36 4.28
N LEU A 45 1.49 -5.54 5.42
CA LEU A 45 1.80 -4.84 6.66
C LEU A 45 2.64 -5.78 7.52
N ASN A 46 3.86 -5.38 7.82
CA ASN A 46 4.72 -6.04 8.81
C ASN A 46 4.64 -5.25 10.12
N ASP A 47 4.41 -5.89 11.26
CA ASP A 47 4.40 -5.23 12.58
C ASP A 47 5.69 -5.46 13.39
N GLY A 48 6.67 -6.12 12.78
CA GLY A 48 7.94 -6.52 13.38
C GLY A 48 7.93 -7.96 13.91
N ILE A 49 6.77 -8.61 13.97
CA ILE A 49 6.60 -10.01 14.41
C ILE A 49 6.01 -10.83 13.25
N ASP A 50 4.91 -10.33 12.67
CA ASP A 50 4.13 -11.00 11.64
C ASP A 50 3.97 -10.13 10.39
N ILE A 51 3.66 -10.78 9.26
CA ILE A 51 3.35 -10.12 7.99
C ILE A 51 1.92 -10.48 7.60
N GLU A 52 1.10 -9.45 7.41
CA GLU A 52 -0.28 -9.57 6.97
C GLU A 52 -0.47 -9.01 5.56
N SER A 53 -1.03 -9.81 4.65
CA SER A 53 -1.45 -9.34 3.33
C SER A 53 -2.87 -8.78 3.38
N ARG A 54 -3.04 -7.57 2.85
CA ARG A 54 -4.31 -6.83 2.83
C ARG A 54 -4.56 -6.24 1.44
N ILE A 55 -5.83 -5.98 1.14
CA ILE A 55 -6.25 -5.32 -0.09
C ILE A 55 -7.09 -4.10 0.28
N ALA A 56 -6.72 -2.94 -0.23
CA ALA A 56 -7.50 -1.71 -0.17
C ALA A 56 -8.11 -1.41 -1.54
N VAL A 57 -9.36 -0.97 -1.54
CA VAL A 57 -10.07 -0.54 -2.74
C VAL A 57 -10.45 0.92 -2.56
N PHE A 58 -10.00 1.77 -3.47
CA PHE A 58 -10.34 3.18 -3.50
C PHE A 58 -11.24 3.46 -4.69
N THR A 59 -12.37 4.12 -4.44
CA THR A 59 -13.33 4.53 -5.47
C THR A 59 -13.57 6.03 -5.40
N LYS A 60 -13.75 6.67 -6.57
CA LYS A 60 -14.10 8.09 -6.67
C LYS A 60 -15.61 8.31 -6.56
#